data_AF-A0A3R7FMJ4-F1
#
_entry.id   AF-A0A3R7FMJ4-F1
#
_cell.length_a   1.000
_cell.length_b   1.000
_cell.length_c   1.000
_cell.angle_alpha   90.00
_cell.angle_beta   90.00
_cell.angle_gamma   90.00
#
_symmetry.space_group_name_H-M   'P 1'
#
loop_
_entity.id
_entity.type
_entity.pdbx_description
1 polymer ?
#
loop_
_entity_poly.entity_id
_entity_poly.type
_entity_poly.pdbx_seq_one_letter_code
_entity_poly.pdbx_strand_id
1 'polypeptide(L)'
;MNTHVRIVVALLLGALVFAVTTVAVTAGFEPGIEFSLLIGFPVGVSAGLTALFAGYVLLWYRDLAAAGTVSERAVRLRLAALATVADLFVVTAAGVTIYTLADGSTGIGLLVAGLPVTLPLAAVVGYLTAGRRRRGQGWFRT
;
A
#
# COMPACT_ATOMS: atom_id res chain seq x y z
N MET A 1 -5.45 -6.04 21.38
CA MET A 1 -6.07 -4.69 21.43
C MET A 1 -7.55 -4.79 21.06
N ASN A 2 -8.41 -3.90 21.59
CA ASN A 2 -9.82 -3.83 21.17
C ASN A 2 -9.93 -3.44 19.70
N THR A 3 -10.84 -4.06 18.95
CA THR A 3 -11.09 -3.80 17.52
C THR A 3 -11.35 -2.32 17.23
N HIS A 4 -12.13 -1.63 18.07
CA HIS A 4 -12.42 -0.20 17.86
C HIS A 4 -11.15 0.65 17.95
N VAL A 5 -10.30 0.39 18.94
CA VAL A 5 -9.02 1.10 19.09
C VAL A 5 -8.13 0.85 17.87
N ARG A 6 -8.11 -0.39 17.36
CA ARG A 6 -7.35 -0.72 16.14
C ARG A 6 -7.83 0.07 14.92
N ILE A 7 -9.15 0.16 14.74
CA ILE A 7 -9.76 0.91 13.63
C ILE A 7 -9.39 2.39 13.75
N VAL A 8 -9.53 2.98 14.94
CA VAL A 8 -9.18 4.39 15.16
C VAL A 8 -7.70 4.64 14.89
N VAL A 9 -6.80 3.80 15.40
CA VAL A 9 -5.35 3.94 15.16
C VAL A 9 -5.03 3.81 13.66
N ALA A 10 -5.61 2.84 12.96
CA ALA A 10 -5.42 2.67 11.53
C ALA A 10 -5.98 3.83 10.71
N LEU A 11 -7.14 4.38 11.12
CA LEU A 11 -7.75 5.54 10.48
C LEU A 11 -6.87 6.79 10.65
N LEU A 12 -6.38 7.05 11.87
CA LEU A 12 -5.47 8.15 12.14
C LEU A 12 -4.16 8.01 11.37
N LEU A 13 -3.61 6.81 11.29
CA LEU A 13 -2.42 6.53 10.48
C LEU A 13 -2.68 6.79 8.99
N GLY A 14 -3.80 6.32 8.46
CA GLY A 14 -4.20 6.56 7.08
C GLY A 14 -4.37 8.04 6.77
N ALA A 15 -5.07 8.78 7.64
CA ALA A 15 -5.27 10.23 7.50
C ALA A 15 -3.95 11.01 7.56
N LEU A 16 -3.05 10.62 8.48
CA LEU A 16 -1.73 11.24 8.59
C LEU A 16 -0.90 11.02 7.32
N VAL A 17 -0.83 9.77 6.83
CA VAL A 17 -0.07 9.44 5.62
C VAL A 17 -0.67 10.11 4.39
N PHE A 18 -2.00 10.17 4.29
CA PHE A 18 -2.70 10.95 3.26
C PHE A 18 -2.23 12.41 3.27
N ALA A 19 -2.35 13.10 4.40
CA ALA A 19 -2.02 14.51 4.50
C ALA A 19 -0.54 14.78 4.19
N VAL A 20 0.36 14.03 4.80
CA VAL A 20 1.81 14.18 4.59
C VAL A 20 2.18 13.91 3.12
N THR A 21 1.64 12.85 2.53
CA THR A 21 1.95 12.50 1.13
C THR A 21 1.39 13.53 0.17
N THR A 22 0.14 13.96 0.33
CA THR A 22 -0.44 15.00 -0.52
C THR A 22 0.39 16.28 -0.46
N VAL A 23 0.71 16.76 0.74
CA VAL A 23 1.51 17.98 0.91
C VAL A 23 2.91 17.81 0.30
N ALA A 24 3.60 16.70 0.58
CA ALA A 24 4.97 16.48 0.09
C ALA A 24 5.01 16.34 -1.44
N VAL A 25 4.07 15.61 -2.03
CA VAL A 25 3.97 15.44 -3.49
C VAL A 25 3.63 16.79 -4.11
N THR A 26 2.58 17.48 -3.65
CA THR A 26 2.19 18.80 -4.17
C THR A 26 3.35 19.81 -4.06
N ALA A 27 4.06 19.87 -2.93
CA ALA A 27 5.21 20.75 -2.79
C ALA A 27 6.35 20.39 -3.78
N GLY A 28 6.53 19.10 -4.09
CA GLY A 28 7.56 18.64 -5.03
C GLY A 28 7.30 19.02 -6.50
N PHE A 29 6.10 19.45 -6.87
CA PHE A 29 5.72 19.84 -8.23
C PHE A 29 5.52 21.36 -8.42
N GLU A 30 5.80 22.21 -7.41
CA GLU A 30 5.77 23.67 -7.58
C GLU A 30 6.91 24.19 -8.48
N PRO A 31 6.67 25.20 -9.36
CA PRO A 31 5.56 26.16 -9.36
C PRO A 31 4.37 25.80 -10.27
N GLY A 32 4.23 24.56 -10.75
CA GLY A 32 3.11 24.12 -11.61
C GLY A 32 1.79 23.95 -10.85
N ILE A 33 1.21 25.06 -10.36
CA ILE A 33 0.06 25.08 -9.41
C ILE A 33 -1.17 24.33 -9.97
N GLU A 34 -1.34 24.34 -11.30
CA GLU A 34 -2.49 23.77 -12.01
C GLU A 34 -2.53 22.23 -11.97
N PHE A 35 -1.37 21.58 -11.81
CA PHE A 35 -1.25 20.11 -11.79
C PHE A 35 -0.92 19.56 -10.41
N SER A 36 -0.54 20.42 -9.46
CA SER A 36 0.08 19.99 -8.22
C SER A 36 -0.89 19.28 -7.25
N LEU A 37 -2.12 19.76 -7.13
CA LEU A 37 -3.19 19.03 -6.43
C LEU A 37 -3.74 17.86 -7.25
N LEU A 38 -3.75 17.97 -8.57
CA LEU A 38 -4.22 16.92 -9.47
C LEU A 38 -3.36 15.65 -9.40
N ILE A 39 -2.08 15.79 -9.01
CA ILE A 39 -1.16 14.67 -8.76
C ILE A 39 -1.10 14.33 -7.28
N GLY A 40 -0.92 15.34 -6.41
CA GLY A 40 -0.72 15.13 -4.97
C GLY A 40 -1.94 14.52 -4.28
N PHE A 41 -3.16 14.85 -4.70
CA PHE A 41 -4.36 14.27 -4.11
C PHE A 41 -4.53 12.78 -4.43
N PRO A 42 -4.51 12.30 -5.70
CA PRO A 42 -4.61 10.87 -6.00
C PRO A 42 -3.50 10.02 -5.36
N VAL A 43 -2.26 10.51 -5.36
CA VAL A 43 -1.13 9.81 -4.72
C VAL A 43 -1.33 9.76 -3.21
N GLY A 44 -1.75 10.87 -2.60
CA GLY A 44 -2.06 10.91 -1.17
C GLY A 44 -3.21 9.99 -0.79
N VAL A 45 -4.31 9.95 -1.55
CA VAL A 45 -5.43 9.02 -1.32
C VAL A 45 -4.93 7.58 -1.34
N SER A 46 -4.14 7.23 -2.35
CA SER A 46 -3.57 5.89 -2.51
C SER A 46 -2.64 5.52 -1.35
N ALA A 47 -1.81 6.47 -0.89
CA ALA A 47 -0.94 6.29 0.26
C ALA A 47 -1.72 6.14 1.58
N GLY A 48 -2.73 6.98 1.80
CA GLY A 48 -3.59 6.93 2.98
C GLY A 48 -4.39 5.65 3.08
N LEU A 49 -5.00 5.18 1.98
CA LEU A 49 -5.73 3.91 1.94
C LEU A 49 -4.79 2.72 2.17
N THR A 50 -3.60 2.73 1.55
CA THR A 50 -2.57 1.72 1.78
C THR A 50 -2.14 1.68 3.24
N ALA A 51 -1.88 2.84 3.85
CA ALA A 51 -1.50 2.94 5.26
C ALA A 51 -2.60 2.49 6.21
N LEU A 52 -3.86 2.83 5.92
CA LEU A 52 -5.02 2.36 6.68
C LEU A 52 -5.12 0.83 6.62
N PHE A 53 -5.10 0.26 5.42
CA PHE A 53 -5.20 -1.18 5.20
C PHE A 53 -4.05 -1.93 5.87
N ALA A 54 -2.82 -1.53 5.59
CA ALA A 54 -1.63 -2.17 6.13
C ALA A 54 -1.57 -2.00 7.66
N GLY A 55 -1.83 -0.80 8.18
CA GLY A 55 -1.86 -0.51 9.61
C GLY A 55 -2.85 -1.42 10.35
N TYR A 56 -4.09 -1.52 9.85
CA TYR A 56 -5.09 -2.40 10.45
C TYR A 56 -4.66 -3.88 10.43
N VAL A 57 -4.21 -4.37 9.28
CA VAL A 57 -3.84 -5.78 9.11
C VAL A 57 -2.61 -6.15 9.94
N LEU A 58 -1.58 -5.31 9.98
CA LEU A 58 -0.36 -5.57 10.74
C LEU A 58 -0.63 -5.54 12.25
N LEU A 59 -1.45 -4.59 12.74
CA LEU A 59 -1.85 -4.54 14.14
C LEU A 59 -2.69 -5.76 14.53
N TRP A 60 -3.59 -6.20 13.64
CA TRP A 60 -4.39 -7.40 13.87
C TRP A 60 -3.52 -8.66 13.88
N TYR A 61 -2.60 -8.80 12.92
CA TYR A 61 -1.65 -9.91 12.89
C TYR A 61 -0.78 -9.94 14.15
N ARG A 62 -0.31 -8.79 14.63
CA ARG A 62 0.47 -8.68 15.86
C ARG A 62 -0.33 -9.17 17.07
N ASP A 63 -1.59 -8.77 17.18
CA ASP A 63 -2.47 -9.22 18.27
C ASP A 63 -2.66 -10.75 18.24
N LEU A 64 -2.87 -11.34 17.06
CA LEU A 64 -2.98 -12.81 16.89
C LEU A 64 -1.67 -13.52 17.19
N ALA A 65 -0.52 -12.94 16.80
CA ALA A 65 0.80 -13.50 17.07
C ALA A 65 1.12 -13.50 18.57
N ALA A 66 0.79 -12.42 19.28
CA ALA A 66 0.95 -12.33 20.73
C ALA A 66 0.05 -13.33 21.46
N ALA A 67 -1.14 -13.64 20.93
CA ALA A 67 -2.04 -14.64 21.47
C ALA A 67 -1.72 -16.09 21.04
N GLY A 68 -0.74 -16.29 20.14
CA GLY A 68 -0.42 -17.63 19.60
C GLY A 68 -1.47 -18.20 18.64
N THR A 69 -2.45 -17.41 18.20
CA THR A 69 -3.61 -17.85 17.39
C THR A 69 -3.48 -17.45 15.92
N VAL A 70 -2.28 -17.50 15.36
CA VAL A 70 -2.03 -17.06 13.97
C VAL A 70 -2.60 -18.07 12.98
N SER A 71 -3.69 -17.69 12.31
CA SER A 71 -4.28 -18.47 11.23
C SER A 71 -3.54 -18.27 9.90
N GLU A 72 -3.71 -19.20 8.96
CA GLU A 72 -3.16 -19.07 7.61
C GLU A 72 -3.71 -17.83 6.89
N ARG A 73 -4.99 -17.52 7.09
CA ARG A 73 -5.62 -16.29 6.58
C ARG A 73 -4.91 -15.04 7.06
N ALA A 74 -4.50 -15.00 8.34
CA ALA A 74 -3.79 -13.86 8.90
C ALA A 74 -2.41 -13.65 8.24
N VAL A 75 -1.68 -14.75 7.95
CA VAL A 75 -0.41 -14.70 7.22
C VAL A 75 -0.60 -14.18 5.80
N ARG A 76 -1.63 -14.67 5.09
CA ARG A 76 -1.93 -14.22 3.72
C ARG A 76 -2.28 -12.74 3.67
N LEU A 77 -3.09 -12.25 4.60
CA LEU A 77 -3.45 -10.84 4.69
C LEU A 77 -2.24 -9.97 5.05
N ARG A 78 -1.37 -10.42 5.96
CA ARG A 78 -0.10 -9.73 6.24
C ARG A 78 0.75 -9.58 4.97
N LEU A 79 0.88 -10.63 4.17
CA LEU A 79 1.64 -10.57 2.92
C LEU A 79 0.97 -9.69 1.86
N ALA A 80 -0.37 -9.71 1.77
CA ALA A 80 -1.12 -8.76 0.94
C ALA A 80 -0.84 -7.30 1.34
N ALA A 81 -0.90 -6.99 2.64
CA ALA A 81 -0.59 -5.65 3.17
C ALA A 81 0.84 -5.21 2.87
N LEU A 82 1.83 -6.11 3.04
CA LEU A 82 3.22 -5.80 2.70
C LEU A 82 3.41 -5.60 1.20
N ALA A 83 2.74 -6.41 0.37
CA ALA A 83 2.79 -6.28 -1.08
C ALA A 83 2.19 -4.94 -1.55
N THR A 84 1.06 -4.52 -0.99
CA THR A 84 0.47 -3.19 -1.31
C THR A 84 1.38 -2.04 -0.94
N VAL A 85 2.06 -2.13 0.22
CA VAL A 85 3.00 -1.09 0.65
C VAL A 85 4.20 -1.05 -0.31
N ALA A 86 4.77 -2.20 -0.65
CA ALA A 86 5.90 -2.28 -1.58
C ALA A 86 5.53 -1.74 -2.98
N ASP A 87 4.36 -2.14 -3.48
CA ASP A 87 3.84 -1.70 -4.78
C ASP A 87 3.64 -0.18 -4.84
N LEU A 88 3.05 0.41 -3.80
CA LEU A 88 2.93 1.87 -3.66
C LEU A 88 4.29 2.56 -3.86
N PHE A 89 5.33 2.11 -3.16
CA PHE A 89 6.66 2.72 -3.26
C PHE A 89 7.26 2.55 -4.65
N VAL A 90 7.14 1.36 -5.25
CA VAL A 90 7.68 1.07 -6.58
C VAL A 90 6.98 1.91 -7.64
N VAL A 91 5.64 1.94 -7.66
CA VAL A 91 4.86 2.70 -8.65
C VAL A 91 5.08 4.20 -8.48
N THR A 92 5.14 4.69 -7.24
CA THR A 92 5.43 6.11 -6.99
C THR A 92 6.83 6.48 -7.48
N ALA A 93 7.85 5.69 -7.14
CA ALA A 93 9.22 5.95 -7.58
C ALA A 93 9.36 5.88 -9.10
N ALA A 94 8.73 4.89 -9.75
CA ALA A 94 8.71 4.77 -11.20
C ALA A 94 8.00 5.95 -11.86
N GLY A 95 6.83 6.35 -11.34
CA GLY A 95 6.06 7.47 -11.87
C GLY A 95 6.81 8.80 -11.78
N VAL A 96 7.46 9.07 -10.64
CA VAL A 96 8.32 10.24 -10.46
C VAL A 96 9.53 10.20 -11.41
N THR A 97 10.19 9.05 -11.53
CA THR A 97 11.35 8.89 -12.43
C THR A 97 10.97 9.17 -13.88
N ILE A 98 9.87 8.58 -14.36
CA ILE A 98 9.36 8.78 -15.73
C ILE A 98 8.97 10.24 -15.96
N TYR A 99 8.32 10.88 -14.98
CA TYR A 99 8.00 12.30 -15.03
C TYR A 99 9.26 13.16 -15.23
N THR A 100 10.33 12.87 -14.47
CA THR A 100 11.56 13.67 -14.51
C THR A 100 12.45 13.42 -15.72
N LEU A 101 12.47 12.20 -16.27
CA LEU A 101 13.48 11.78 -17.25
C LEU A 101 12.95 11.54 -18.67
N ALA A 102 11.64 11.39 -18.86
CA ALA A 102 11.07 10.98 -20.14
C ALA A 102 9.97 11.94 -20.60
N ASP A 103 8.77 11.77 -20.05
CA ASP A 103 7.58 12.51 -20.47
C ASP A 103 6.68 12.73 -19.24
N GLY A 104 6.47 14.01 -18.91
CA GLY A 104 5.66 14.43 -17.77
C GLY A 104 4.25 13.86 -17.84
N SER A 105 3.67 13.73 -19.04
CA SER A 105 2.31 13.21 -19.22
C SER A 105 2.19 11.72 -18.85
N THR A 106 3.20 10.92 -19.22
CA THR A 106 3.25 9.49 -18.93
C THR A 106 3.49 9.23 -17.45
N GLY A 107 4.36 10.02 -16.81
CA GLY A 107 4.59 9.95 -15.36
C GLY A 107 3.33 10.28 -14.55
N ILE A 108 2.59 11.33 -14.95
CA ILE A 108 1.31 11.71 -14.31
C ILE A 108 0.27 10.61 -14.51
N GLY A 109 0.13 10.05 -15.70
CA GLY A 109 -0.81 8.96 -15.98
C GLY A 109 -0.57 7.73 -15.09
N LEU A 110 0.71 7.37 -14.86
CA LEU A 110 1.07 6.28 -13.96
C LEU A 110 0.68 6.57 -12.50
N LEU A 111 0.96 7.79 -12.02
CA LEU A 111 0.71 8.18 -10.63
C LEU A 111 -0.78 8.36 -10.33
N VAL A 112 -1.56 8.89 -11.28
CA VAL A 112 -2.98 9.21 -11.08
C VAL A 112 -3.88 8.01 -11.38
N ALA A 113 -3.62 7.27 -12.45
CA ALA A 113 -4.47 6.16 -12.88
C ALA A 113 -3.86 4.78 -12.57
N GLY A 114 -2.55 4.63 -12.70
CA GLY A 114 -1.87 3.35 -12.45
C GLY A 114 -1.87 2.95 -10.98
N LEU A 115 -1.61 3.90 -10.09
CA LEU A 115 -1.47 3.67 -8.65
C LEU A 115 -2.76 3.11 -8.01
N PRO A 116 -3.96 3.68 -8.22
CA PRO A 116 -5.19 3.12 -7.65
C PRO A 116 -5.52 1.70 -8.13
N VAL A 117 -5.07 1.34 -9.34
CA VAL A 117 -5.36 0.03 -9.97
C VAL A 117 -4.35 -1.05 -9.58
N THR A 118 -3.08 -0.68 -9.41
CA THR A 118 -1.99 -1.61 -9.07
C THR A 118 -2.05 -2.06 -7.62
N LEU A 119 -2.51 -1.22 -6.69
CA LEU A 119 -2.64 -1.57 -5.29
C LEU A 119 -3.55 -2.79 -5.02
N PRO A 120 -4.81 -2.85 -5.51
CA PRO A 120 -5.62 -4.06 -5.40
C PRO A 120 -4.95 -5.28 -6.02
N LEU A 121 -4.28 -5.11 -7.17
CA LEU A 121 -3.58 -6.20 -7.85
C LEU A 121 -2.44 -6.75 -6.98
N ALA A 122 -1.62 -5.88 -6.40
CA ALA A 122 -0.55 -6.24 -5.48
C ALA A 122 -1.09 -6.93 -4.23
N ALA A 123 -2.23 -6.49 -3.69
CA ALA A 123 -2.90 -7.16 -2.58
C ALA A 123 -3.29 -8.60 -2.95
N VAL A 124 -3.89 -8.79 -4.12
CA VAL A 124 -4.28 -10.11 -4.63
C VAL A 124 -3.05 -10.99 -4.84
N VAL A 125 -2.00 -10.48 -5.47
CA VAL A 125 -0.74 -11.22 -5.68
C VAL A 125 -0.11 -11.62 -4.34
N GLY A 126 -0.02 -10.70 -3.38
CA GLY A 126 0.49 -10.98 -2.03
C GLY A 126 -0.35 -12.03 -1.30
N TYR A 127 -1.68 -11.98 -1.44
CA TYR A 127 -2.57 -12.96 -0.85
C TYR A 127 -2.43 -14.36 -1.46
N LEU A 128 -2.28 -14.44 -2.79
CA LEU A 128 -2.18 -15.72 -3.52
C LEU A 128 -0.81 -16.38 -3.37
N THR A 129 0.28 -15.61 -3.39
CA THR A 129 1.65 -16.12 -3.22
C THR A 129 1.85 -16.78 -1.84
N ALA A 130 1.22 -16.22 -0.81
CA ALA A 130 1.16 -16.80 0.52
C ALA A 130 0.54 -18.20 0.55
N GLY A 131 -0.42 -18.49 -0.33
CA GLY A 131 -1.02 -19.82 -0.48
C GLY A 131 -0.15 -20.84 -1.24
N ARG A 132 0.78 -20.37 -2.09
CA ARG A 132 1.67 -21.27 -2.87
C ARG A 132 2.84 -21.81 -2.05
N ARG A 133 3.38 -21.05 -1.08
CA ARG A 133 4.54 -21.47 -0.26
C ARG A 133 4.35 -22.80 0.49
N ARG A 134 3.12 -23.26 0.73
CA ARG A 134 2.83 -24.54 1.41
C ARG A 134 2.59 -25.73 0.50
N ARG A 135 2.13 -25.56 -0.75
CA ARG A 135 1.96 -26.72 -1.67
C ARG A 135 3.29 -27.35 -2.08
N GLY A 136 4.39 -26.60 -2.00
CA GLY A 136 5.75 -27.11 -2.30
C GLY A 136 6.43 -27.89 -1.17
N GLN A 137 5.95 -27.82 0.07
CA GLN A 137 6.57 -28.50 1.23
C GLN A 137 5.89 -29.82 1.62
N GLY A 138 4.83 -30.24 0.91
CA GLY A 138 4.09 -31.47 1.20
C GLY A 138 4.51 -32.71 0.40
N TRP A 139 5.48 -32.62 -0.52
CA TRP A 139 5.77 -33.68 -1.51
C TRP A 139 7.13 -34.37 -1.36
N PHE A 140 7.75 -34.34 -0.19
CA PHE A 140 8.91 -35.20 0.07
C PHE A 140 8.77 -35.91 1.41
N ARG A 141 7.84 -36.87 1.45
CA ARG A 141 7.84 -37.99 2.39
C ARG A 141 7.25 -39.21 1.68
N THR A 142 8.12 -39.98 1.06
CA THR A 142 8.20 -41.46 1.04
C THR A 142 9.41 -41.82 0.20
#